data_AF-A0A1V1T8T0-F1
#
_entry.id   AF-A0A1V1T8T0-F1
#
_cell.length_a   1.000
_cell.length_b   1.000
_cell.length_c   1.000
_cell.angle_alpha   90.00
_cell.angle_beta   90.00
_cell.angle_gamma   90.00
#
_symmetry.space_group_name_H-M   'P 1'
#
loop_
_entity.id
_entity.type
_entity.pdbx_description
1 polymer ?
#
loop_
_entity_poly.entity_id
_entity_poly.type
_entity_poly.pdbx_seq_one_letter_code
_entity_poly.pdbx_strand_id
1 'polypeptide(L)'
;MMDYIQTKPTYHPLAKDEEDQSSLPVKEPNWPLSSKKLTYLAIAVCFILTATGGFVAGTLFGSSRDSQRDFGATNTAPRIPAPQIAGNFVFSSAFSQEPPQGDGAGDKSEPVWDALIPNGLGYFRDGDLAPKISIPTVFHQLHCLYVIRRAYYTHSAELQGFDFGKNRTIHAAHCFDYLQQSITCAADSTVEPGEDDPNGFLGSGFPRQCRSFEAVKEYVEEWRVFNATGFLAHGLEHGKAHVDHT
;
A
#
# COMPACT_ATOMS: atom_id res chain seq x y z
N MET A 1 -14.04 -12.24 33.47
CA MET A 1 -14.76 -11.67 32.31
C MET A 1 -13.81 -10.65 31.72
N MET A 2 -13.11 -11.00 30.63
CA MET A 2 -12.16 -10.10 29.98
C MET A 2 -12.96 -9.17 29.08
N ASP A 3 -13.03 -7.89 29.44
CA ASP A 3 -13.56 -6.86 28.57
C ASP A 3 -12.67 -6.76 27.34
N TYR A 4 -13.19 -7.20 26.20
CA TYR A 4 -12.56 -6.99 24.91
C TYR A 4 -12.63 -5.48 24.62
N ILE A 5 -11.52 -4.77 24.84
CA ILE A 5 -11.41 -3.37 24.40
C ILE A 5 -11.44 -3.40 22.88
N GLN A 6 -12.61 -3.13 22.30
CA GLN A 6 -12.79 -2.98 20.87
C GLN A 6 -12.26 -1.60 20.46
N THR A 7 -10.94 -1.38 20.54
CA THR A 7 -10.32 -0.21 19.92
C THR A 7 -10.33 -0.44 18.42
N LYS A 8 -11.33 0.08 17.70
CA LYS A 8 -11.22 0.24 16.25
C LYS A 8 -9.97 1.11 16.01
N PRO A 9 -8.90 0.60 15.37
CA PRO A 9 -7.75 1.43 15.07
C PRO A 9 -8.25 2.59 14.19
N THR A 10 -8.22 3.80 14.73
CA THR A 10 -8.72 4.98 14.03
C THR A 10 -7.55 5.60 13.28
N TYR A 11 -7.54 5.46 11.96
CA TYR A 11 -6.53 6.08 11.10
C TYR A 11 -6.94 7.52 10.85
N HIS A 12 -6.31 8.47 11.56
CA HIS A 12 -6.49 9.88 11.30
C HIS A 12 -5.52 10.35 10.21
N PRO A 13 -5.98 11.12 9.21
CA PRO A 13 -5.07 11.86 8.34
C PRO A 13 -4.13 12.71 9.20
N LEU A 14 -2.84 12.70 8.90
CA LEU A 14 -1.90 13.65 9.49
C LEU A 14 -2.36 15.06 9.07
N ALA A 15 -2.35 16.01 10.02
CA ALA A 15 -2.77 17.38 9.75
C ALA A 15 -1.99 17.95 8.55
N LYS A 16 -2.71 18.59 7.61
CA LYS A 16 -2.08 19.34 6.52
C LYS A 16 -1.59 20.67 7.09
N ASP A 17 -0.35 21.04 6.80
CA ASP A 17 0.20 22.35 7.15
C ASP A 17 -0.64 23.47 6.46
N GLU A 18 -1.05 24.49 7.22
CA GLU A 18 -2.03 25.52 6.83
C GLU A 18 -1.51 26.61 5.86
N GLU A 19 -0.38 26.42 5.18
CA GLU A 19 0.23 27.45 4.33
C GLU A 19 0.01 27.20 2.82
N ASP A 20 -1.24 27.26 2.33
CA ASP A 20 -1.47 27.64 0.92
C ASP A 20 -2.91 28.15 0.70
N GLN A 21 -3.24 29.32 1.26
CA GLN A 21 -4.40 30.10 0.82
C GLN A 21 -4.07 31.59 0.80
N SER A 22 -3.50 32.06 -0.32
CA SER A 22 -3.63 33.46 -0.73
C SER A 22 -4.15 33.54 -2.16
N SER A 23 -5.46 33.71 -2.32
CA SER A 23 -6.06 34.18 -3.58
C SER A 23 -6.54 35.61 -3.38
N LEU A 24 -5.84 36.57 -4.01
CA LEU A 24 -6.27 37.97 -4.08
C LEU A 24 -7.32 38.14 -5.19
N PRO A 25 -8.34 39.00 -5.01
CA PRO A 25 -9.36 39.23 -6.04
C PRO A 25 -8.86 40.17 -7.13
N VAL A 26 -9.05 39.77 -8.40
CA VAL A 26 -8.72 40.59 -9.59
C VAL A 26 -9.91 41.48 -9.94
N LYS A 27 -9.66 42.78 -10.13
CA LYS A 27 -10.65 43.78 -10.57
C LYS A 27 -10.43 44.09 -12.05
N GLU A 28 -11.41 43.80 -12.89
CA GLU A 28 -11.38 44.05 -14.35
C GLU A 28 -11.58 45.56 -14.66
N PRO A 29 -10.73 46.18 -15.50
CA PRO A 29 -10.93 47.54 -15.98
C PRO A 29 -11.59 47.60 -17.37
N ASN A 30 -12.59 48.47 -17.52
CA ASN A 30 -13.25 48.76 -18.80
C ASN A 30 -12.45 49.80 -19.60
N TRP A 31 -12.08 49.49 -20.85
CA TRP A 31 -11.52 50.48 -21.80
C TRP A 31 -12.35 50.54 -23.11
N PRO A 32 -12.61 51.75 -23.67
CA PRO A 32 -13.44 51.92 -24.85
C PRO A 32 -12.78 51.43 -26.15
N LEU A 33 -13.63 50.94 -27.05
CA LEU A 33 -13.28 50.44 -28.38
C LEU A 33 -12.62 51.53 -29.24
N SER A 34 -11.33 51.37 -29.54
CA SER A 34 -10.69 51.99 -30.70
C SER A 34 -9.69 51.01 -31.34
N SER A 35 -9.93 50.73 -32.62
CA SER A 35 -9.21 49.82 -33.54
C SER A 35 -8.94 48.39 -33.03
N LYS A 36 -10.01 47.57 -32.97
CA LYS A 36 -9.94 46.13 -32.65
C LYS A 36 -8.83 45.37 -33.38
N LYS A 37 -8.50 45.77 -34.62
CA LYS A 37 -7.45 45.12 -35.42
C LYS A 37 -6.05 45.30 -34.83
N LEU A 38 -5.72 46.49 -34.32
CA LEU A 38 -4.42 46.72 -33.67
C LEU A 38 -4.34 46.00 -32.32
N THR A 39 -5.44 45.98 -31.57
CA THR A 39 -5.52 45.28 -30.28
C THR A 39 -5.37 43.77 -30.45
N TYR A 40 -6.08 43.14 -31.41
CA TYR A 40 -5.93 41.71 -31.66
C TYR A 40 -4.54 41.35 -32.17
N LEU A 41 -3.90 42.21 -32.97
CA LEU A 41 -2.55 41.98 -33.47
C LEU A 41 -1.51 42.08 -32.34
N ALA A 42 -1.65 43.06 -31.44
CA ALA A 42 -0.82 43.17 -30.25
C ALA A 42 -1.02 42.01 -29.28
N ILE A 43 -2.26 41.57 -29.05
CA ILE A 43 -2.57 40.40 -28.21
C ILE A 43 -1.95 39.13 -28.80
N ALA A 44 -2.08 38.91 -30.11
CA ALA A 44 -1.51 37.74 -30.77
C ALA A 44 0.03 37.72 -30.69
N VAL A 45 0.68 38.88 -30.90
CA VAL A 45 2.14 38.99 -30.75
C VAL A 45 2.57 38.76 -29.31
N CYS A 46 1.88 39.32 -28.32
CA CYS A 46 2.15 39.05 -26.91
C CYS A 46 1.98 37.58 -26.55
N PHE A 47 0.93 36.91 -27.05
CA PHE A 47 0.70 35.47 -26.83
C PHE A 47 1.82 34.62 -27.43
N ILE A 48 2.29 34.96 -28.63
CA ILE A 48 3.39 34.23 -29.27
C ILE A 48 4.70 34.43 -28.50
N LEU A 49 4.99 35.66 -28.05
CA LEU A 49 6.19 35.95 -27.26
C LEU A 49 6.17 35.28 -25.89
N THR A 50 5.02 35.23 -25.20
CA THR A 50 4.91 34.53 -23.91
C THR A 50 4.94 33.01 -24.07
N ALA A 51 4.30 32.46 -25.12
CA ALA A 51 4.34 31.03 -25.39
C ALA A 51 5.76 30.55 -25.77
N THR A 52 6.46 31.31 -26.62
CA THR A 52 7.84 30.97 -27.03
C THR A 52 8.83 31.17 -25.88
N GLY A 53 8.72 32.28 -25.13
CA GLY A 53 9.52 32.51 -23.93
C GLY A 53 9.29 31.44 -22.85
N GLY A 54 8.03 31.05 -22.64
CA GLY A 54 7.66 29.97 -21.73
C GLY A 54 8.18 28.60 -22.17
N PHE A 55 8.15 28.30 -23.47
CA PHE A 55 8.71 27.07 -24.02
C PHE A 55 10.24 27.00 -23.88
N VAL A 56 10.95 28.09 -24.19
CA VAL A 56 12.41 28.18 -24.04
C VAL A 56 12.84 28.14 -22.58
N ALA A 57 12.15 28.85 -21.69
CA ALA A 57 12.37 28.73 -20.25
C ALA A 57 12.05 27.30 -19.77
N GLY A 58 10.98 26.69 -20.28
CA GLY A 58 10.61 25.31 -19.99
C GLY A 58 11.66 24.28 -20.41
N THR A 59 12.33 24.48 -21.56
CA THR A 59 13.39 23.56 -22.01
C THR A 59 14.72 23.80 -21.29
N LEU A 60 15.05 25.06 -20.97
CA LEU A 60 16.28 25.40 -20.24
C LEU A 60 16.21 25.05 -18.75
N PHE A 61 15.05 25.26 -18.10
CA PHE A 61 14.84 24.95 -16.68
C PHE A 61 14.19 23.57 -16.45
N GLY A 62 13.62 22.94 -17.48
CA GLY A 62 13.01 21.61 -17.40
C GLY A 62 14.00 20.46 -17.37
N SER A 63 15.24 20.67 -17.84
CA SER A 63 16.32 19.68 -17.74
C SER A 63 16.90 19.55 -16.32
N SER A 64 16.60 20.51 -15.43
CA SER A 64 17.07 20.51 -14.03
C SER A 64 16.00 20.07 -13.03
N ARG A 65 14.87 19.56 -13.51
CA ARG A 65 13.66 19.32 -12.69
C ARG A 65 13.17 17.87 -12.64
N ASP A 66 14.07 16.92 -12.88
CA ASP A 66 13.80 15.49 -12.68
C ASP A 66 14.61 14.89 -11.51
N SER A 67 14.96 15.73 -10.53
CA SER A 67 15.49 15.27 -9.26
C SER A 67 14.82 16.07 -8.14
N GLN A 68 14.20 15.36 -7.21
CA GLN A 68 13.55 15.88 -5.99
C GLN A 68 12.31 16.76 -6.19
N ARG A 69 11.18 16.13 -6.47
CA ARG A 69 9.89 16.55 -5.89
C ARG A 69 9.21 15.38 -5.21
N ASP A 70 9.84 14.91 -4.14
CA ASP A 70 9.15 14.26 -3.05
C ASP A 70 9.32 15.18 -1.82
N PHE A 71 8.60 16.30 -1.83
CA PHE A 71 8.39 17.10 -0.62
C PHE A 71 7.37 16.32 0.21
N GLY A 72 7.89 15.31 0.90
CA GLY A 72 7.12 14.38 1.69
C GLY A 72 6.40 15.09 2.83
N ALA A 73 5.28 14.49 3.23
CA ALA A 73 4.79 14.62 4.59
C ALA A 73 5.97 14.40 5.54
N THR A 74 6.37 15.45 6.25
CA THR A 74 7.51 15.47 7.18
C THR A 74 7.38 14.47 8.34
N ASN A 75 6.20 13.86 8.47
CA ASN A 75 5.81 12.94 9.52
C ASN A 75 5.52 11.52 9.01
N THR A 76 6.01 11.08 7.85
CA THR A 76 5.86 9.67 7.40
C THR A 76 7.20 8.98 7.23
N ALA A 77 7.28 7.68 7.51
CA ALA A 77 8.51 6.92 7.31
C ALA A 77 8.92 6.90 5.82
N PRO A 78 10.22 7.01 5.53
CA PRO A 78 10.73 7.05 4.18
C PRO A 78 10.50 5.71 3.47
N ARG A 79 10.53 5.72 2.14
CA ARG A 79 10.33 4.55 1.30
C ARG A 79 11.52 4.30 0.39
N ILE A 80 11.86 3.04 0.16
CA ILE A 80 12.84 2.68 -0.89
C ILE A 80 12.21 3.02 -2.25
N PRO A 81 12.89 3.82 -3.10
CA PRO A 81 12.40 4.14 -4.43
C PRO A 81 12.50 2.91 -5.33
N ALA A 82 11.36 2.30 -5.63
CA ALA A 82 11.26 1.13 -6.50
C ALA A 82 10.22 1.39 -7.61
N PRO A 83 10.46 0.94 -8.85
CA PRO A 83 9.49 1.09 -9.93
C PRO A 83 8.28 0.18 -9.70
N GLN A 84 7.11 0.63 -10.13
CA GLN A 84 5.94 -0.24 -10.21
C GLN A 84 6.04 -1.13 -11.44
N ILE A 85 5.80 -2.43 -11.27
CA ILE A 85 5.79 -3.42 -12.35
C ILE A 85 4.41 -4.10 -12.42
N ALA A 86 4.06 -4.61 -13.59
CA ALA A 86 2.85 -5.43 -13.77
C ALA A 86 3.18 -6.91 -13.62
N GLY A 87 2.30 -7.66 -12.97
CA GLY A 87 2.42 -9.10 -12.78
C GLY A 87 1.06 -9.73 -12.47
N ASN A 88 0.97 -11.04 -12.64
CA ASN A 88 -0.25 -11.81 -12.40
C ASN A 88 -0.06 -12.76 -11.23
N PHE A 89 -1.13 -12.99 -10.46
CA PHE A 89 -1.12 -14.01 -9.42
C PHE A 89 -1.31 -15.39 -10.03
N VAL A 90 -0.65 -16.38 -9.44
CA VAL A 90 -0.72 -17.78 -9.84
C VAL A 90 -1.42 -18.55 -8.74
N PHE A 91 -2.50 -19.26 -9.10
CA PHE A 91 -3.36 -19.94 -8.12
C PHE A 91 -2.64 -21.06 -7.34
N SER A 92 -1.72 -21.79 -7.98
CA SER A 92 -0.94 -22.83 -7.32
C SER A 92 0.50 -22.72 -7.78
N SER A 93 1.35 -22.21 -6.88
CA SER A 93 2.78 -22.12 -7.08
C SER A 93 3.52 -23.10 -6.16
N ALA A 94 4.85 -23.06 -6.19
CA ALA A 94 5.67 -23.82 -5.25
C ALA A 94 5.42 -23.40 -3.77
N PHE A 95 4.83 -22.23 -3.51
CA PHE A 95 4.50 -21.74 -2.17
C PHE A 95 3.24 -22.36 -1.56
N SER A 96 2.39 -23.00 -2.37
CA SER A 96 1.16 -23.69 -1.95
C SER A 96 1.41 -25.05 -1.27
N GLN A 97 2.64 -25.38 -0.89
CA GLN A 97 2.97 -26.65 -0.23
C GLN A 97 3.01 -26.50 1.29
N GLU A 98 2.53 -27.53 1.99
CA GLU A 98 2.70 -27.63 3.45
C GLU A 98 4.20 -27.64 3.80
N PRO A 99 4.60 -27.07 4.96
CA PRO A 99 5.98 -27.19 5.42
C PRO A 99 6.34 -28.66 5.65
N PRO A 100 7.63 -29.01 5.60
CA PRO A 100 8.09 -30.35 5.99
C PRO A 100 7.48 -30.76 7.34
N GLN A 101 6.97 -31.99 7.45
CA GLN A 101 6.33 -32.51 8.66
C GLN A 101 7.26 -33.45 9.45
N GLY A 102 6.96 -33.66 10.73
CA GLY A 102 7.64 -34.61 11.63
C GLY A 102 8.77 -34.02 12.49
N ASP A 103 9.46 -34.88 13.25
CA ASP A 103 10.55 -34.47 14.14
C ASP A 103 11.68 -33.78 13.35
N GLY A 104 12.16 -32.64 13.86
CA GLY A 104 13.16 -31.82 13.19
C GLY A 104 12.66 -31.06 11.95
N ALA A 105 11.35 -31.06 11.67
CA ALA A 105 10.76 -30.21 10.65
C ALA A 105 11.09 -28.72 10.84
N GLY A 106 11.22 -28.28 12.10
CA GLY A 106 11.71 -26.98 12.57
C GLY A 106 13.04 -26.56 11.95
N ASP A 107 13.91 -27.55 11.75
CA ASP A 107 15.32 -27.36 11.45
C ASP A 107 15.65 -27.59 9.96
N LYS A 108 14.64 -27.96 9.16
CA LYS A 108 14.75 -28.16 7.71
C LYS A 108 14.51 -26.82 7.00
N SER A 109 15.51 -26.37 6.24
CA SER A 109 15.35 -25.24 5.31
C SER A 109 14.22 -25.52 4.32
N GLU A 110 13.51 -24.45 3.95
CA GLU A 110 12.46 -24.45 2.94
C GLU A 110 12.91 -23.54 1.77
N PRO A 111 13.70 -24.04 0.80
CA PRO A 111 14.39 -23.20 -0.17
C PRO A 111 13.46 -22.27 -0.97
N VAL A 112 12.22 -22.70 -1.18
CA VAL A 112 11.19 -21.91 -1.88
C VAL A 112 10.81 -20.68 -1.07
N TRP A 113 10.55 -20.81 0.23
CA TRP A 113 10.21 -19.70 1.13
C TRP A 113 11.43 -18.86 1.50
N ASP A 114 12.59 -19.49 1.69
CA ASP A 114 13.86 -18.82 1.98
C ASP A 114 14.25 -17.86 0.83
N ALA A 115 13.92 -18.20 -0.42
CA ALA A 115 14.20 -17.37 -1.59
C ALA A 115 13.41 -16.04 -1.65
N LEU A 116 12.38 -15.85 -0.79
CA LEU A 116 11.61 -14.61 -0.74
C LEU A 116 12.32 -13.49 0.00
N ILE A 117 13.30 -13.83 0.84
CA ILE A 117 14.04 -12.88 1.65
C ILE A 117 15.44 -12.74 1.03
N PRO A 118 15.96 -11.51 0.88
CA PRO A 118 17.33 -11.33 0.41
C PRO A 118 18.33 -11.81 1.46
N ASN A 119 19.58 -11.99 1.02
CA ASN A 119 20.70 -12.20 1.94
C ASN A 119 20.74 -11.10 3.01
N GLY A 120 21.09 -11.48 4.24
CA GLY A 120 21.02 -10.55 5.38
C GLY A 120 19.61 -10.37 5.97
N LEU A 121 18.66 -11.24 5.59
CA LEU A 121 17.30 -11.30 6.13
C LEU A 121 16.45 -10.05 5.87
N GLY A 122 16.85 -9.21 4.90
CA GLY A 122 16.18 -7.94 4.60
C GLY A 122 16.62 -6.75 5.45
N TYR A 123 17.48 -6.95 6.45
CA TYR A 123 18.05 -5.84 7.21
C TYR A 123 19.09 -5.09 6.37
N PHE A 124 19.03 -3.77 6.41
CA PHE A 124 19.93 -2.90 5.67
C PHE A 124 20.29 -1.64 6.46
N ARG A 125 21.31 -0.94 5.96
CA ARG A 125 21.71 0.40 6.42
C ARG A 125 22.08 1.21 5.19
N ASP A 126 21.54 2.41 5.09
CA ASP A 126 21.78 3.36 4.01
C ASP A 126 22.06 4.74 4.62
N GLY A 127 23.15 5.40 4.23
CA GLY A 127 23.60 6.64 4.88
C GLY A 127 22.57 7.77 4.85
N ASP A 128 21.76 7.83 3.79
CA ASP A 128 20.82 8.92 3.53
C ASP A 128 19.38 8.53 3.90
N LEU A 129 18.97 7.29 3.56
CA LEU A 129 17.62 6.78 3.73
C LEU A 129 17.38 6.12 5.10
N ALA A 130 18.39 5.41 5.62
CA ALA A 130 18.28 4.55 6.79
C ALA A 130 19.60 4.52 7.58
N PRO A 131 19.94 5.60 8.32
CA PRO A 131 21.24 5.74 8.98
C PRO A 131 21.44 4.72 10.13
N LYS A 132 20.36 4.11 10.61
CA LYS A 132 20.36 2.99 11.55
C LYS A 132 20.07 1.68 10.84
N ILE A 133 20.24 0.56 11.55
CA ILE A 133 19.78 -0.73 11.03
C ILE A 133 18.26 -0.64 10.87
N SER A 134 17.79 -0.95 9.67
CA SER A 134 16.38 -0.87 9.30
C SER A 134 15.98 -2.09 8.49
N ILE A 135 14.67 -2.31 8.35
CA ILE A 135 14.10 -3.36 7.52
C ILE A 135 12.93 -2.79 6.70
N PRO A 136 12.84 -3.06 5.39
CA PRO A 136 11.66 -2.76 4.61
C PRO A 136 10.44 -3.56 5.10
N THR A 137 9.28 -2.91 5.22
CA THR A 137 8.04 -3.52 5.71
C THR A 137 7.70 -4.85 5.03
N VAL A 138 7.93 -4.97 3.71
CA VAL A 138 7.70 -6.21 2.96
C VAL A 138 8.41 -7.44 3.56
N PHE A 139 9.66 -7.32 4.01
CA PHE A 139 10.40 -8.46 4.53
C PHE A 139 9.98 -8.82 5.96
N HIS A 140 9.58 -7.82 6.75
CA HIS A 140 9.01 -8.06 8.05
C HIS A 140 7.61 -8.72 7.94
N GLN A 141 6.78 -8.30 6.99
CA GLN A 141 5.50 -8.96 6.67
C GLN A 141 5.69 -10.43 6.26
N LEU A 142 6.67 -10.71 5.40
CA LEU A 142 7.00 -12.07 4.98
C LEU A 142 7.49 -12.94 6.15
N HIS A 143 8.33 -12.38 7.03
CA HIS A 143 8.77 -13.07 8.25
C HIS A 143 7.59 -13.45 9.14
N CYS A 144 6.70 -12.51 9.42
CA CYS A 144 5.49 -12.75 10.21
C CYS A 144 4.58 -13.81 9.56
N LEU A 145 4.36 -13.72 8.24
CA LEU A 145 3.58 -14.71 7.51
C LEU A 145 4.19 -16.11 7.61
N TYR A 146 5.52 -16.22 7.49
CA TYR A 146 6.25 -17.48 7.64
C TYR A 146 6.09 -18.05 9.06
N VAL A 147 6.27 -17.24 10.10
CA VAL A 147 6.08 -17.68 11.50
C VAL A 147 4.66 -18.18 11.74
N ILE A 148 3.64 -17.45 11.26
CA ILE A 148 2.23 -17.86 11.36
C ILE A 148 2.00 -19.19 10.61
N ARG A 149 2.55 -19.33 9.39
CA ARG A 149 2.49 -20.58 8.63
C ARG A 149 3.07 -21.74 9.42
N ARG A 150 4.27 -21.59 9.97
CA ARG A 150 4.91 -22.62 10.80
C ARG A 150 4.06 -22.96 12.03
N ALA A 151 3.58 -21.97 12.77
CA ALA A 151 2.72 -22.17 13.92
C ALA A 151 1.42 -22.92 13.57
N TYR A 152 0.77 -22.55 12.47
CA TYR A 152 -0.46 -23.19 11.98
C TYR A 152 -0.30 -24.70 11.76
N TYR A 153 0.84 -25.12 11.20
CA TYR A 153 1.11 -26.53 10.89
C TYR A 153 1.68 -27.34 12.07
N THR A 154 2.07 -26.72 13.19
CA THR A 154 2.60 -27.45 14.36
C THR A 154 1.54 -28.21 15.17
N HIS A 155 0.25 -27.91 14.99
CA HIS A 155 -0.84 -28.53 15.74
C HIS A 155 -2.00 -28.89 14.81
N SER A 156 -2.23 -30.17 14.53
CA SER A 156 -3.47 -30.59 13.87
C SER A 156 -4.14 -31.77 14.59
N ALA A 157 -5.07 -31.41 15.49
CA ALA A 157 -6.32 -32.15 15.61
C ALA A 157 -7.42 -31.34 14.90
N GLU A 158 -8.39 -32.06 14.35
CA GLU A 158 -9.48 -31.59 13.51
C GLU A 158 -10.24 -30.41 14.15
N LEU A 159 -10.28 -29.28 13.43
CA LEU A 159 -11.27 -28.22 13.67
C LEU A 159 -12.31 -28.33 12.58
N GLN A 160 -13.54 -28.73 12.94
CA GLN A 160 -14.67 -28.71 12.02
C GLN A 160 -15.13 -27.27 11.76
N GLY A 161 -15.43 -26.96 10.50
CA GLY A 161 -15.94 -25.65 10.08
C GLY A 161 -14.87 -24.56 9.93
N PHE A 162 -13.80 -24.82 9.18
CA PHE A 162 -12.70 -23.87 8.99
C PHE A 162 -13.02 -22.77 7.94
N ASP A 163 -13.69 -23.12 6.83
CA ASP A 163 -13.95 -22.20 5.72
C ASP A 163 -14.99 -22.76 4.73
N PHE A 164 -16.29 -22.50 4.94
CA PHE A 164 -17.38 -22.97 4.06
C PHE A 164 -17.34 -24.46 3.68
N GLY A 165 -16.81 -25.31 4.56
CA GLY A 165 -16.65 -26.76 4.31
C GLY A 165 -15.53 -27.14 3.34
N LYS A 166 -14.60 -26.23 3.01
CA LYS A 166 -13.42 -26.51 2.16
C LYS A 166 -12.37 -27.36 2.89
N ASN A 167 -11.58 -28.10 2.11
CA ASN A 167 -10.47 -28.90 2.65
C ASN A 167 -9.42 -27.98 3.30
N ARG A 168 -9.24 -28.12 4.61
CA ARG A 168 -8.36 -27.28 5.43
C ARG A 168 -6.93 -27.21 4.92
N THR A 169 -6.32 -28.37 4.62
CA THR A 169 -4.93 -28.47 4.15
C THR A 169 -4.73 -27.70 2.85
N ILE A 170 -5.60 -27.95 1.87
CA ILE A 170 -5.50 -27.31 0.55
C ILE A 170 -5.81 -25.82 0.65
N HIS A 171 -6.84 -25.44 1.42
CA HIS A 171 -7.25 -24.04 1.50
C HIS A 171 -6.22 -23.21 2.26
N ALA A 172 -5.75 -23.66 3.42
CA ALA A 172 -4.75 -22.92 4.19
C ALA A 172 -3.45 -22.73 3.39
N ALA A 173 -3.00 -23.77 2.69
CA ALA A 173 -1.78 -23.68 1.88
C ALA A 173 -1.93 -22.64 0.74
N HIS A 174 -3.07 -22.64 0.04
CA HIS A 174 -3.36 -21.63 -0.97
C HIS A 174 -3.50 -20.22 -0.36
N CYS A 175 -4.09 -20.07 0.83
CA CYS A 175 -4.17 -18.77 1.51
C CYS A 175 -2.78 -18.23 1.83
N PHE A 176 -1.85 -19.07 2.29
CA PHE A 176 -0.47 -18.64 2.55
C PHE A 176 0.24 -18.21 1.24
N ASP A 177 0.06 -18.94 0.15
CA ASP A 177 0.58 -18.56 -1.18
C ASP A 177 -0.03 -17.22 -1.66
N TYR A 178 -1.36 -17.07 -1.56
CA TYR A 178 -2.05 -15.83 -1.94
C TYR A 178 -1.58 -14.61 -1.13
N LEU A 179 -1.43 -14.76 0.19
CA LEU A 179 -0.95 -13.68 1.06
C LEU A 179 0.50 -13.33 0.76
N GLN A 180 1.34 -14.34 0.53
CA GLN A 180 2.73 -14.14 0.11
C GLN A 180 2.80 -13.38 -1.21
N GLN A 181 2.02 -13.78 -2.23
CA GLN A 181 1.93 -13.07 -3.50
C GLN A 181 1.44 -11.63 -3.32
N SER A 182 0.43 -11.41 -2.48
CA SER A 182 -0.08 -10.07 -2.15
C SER A 182 0.98 -9.18 -1.52
N ILE A 183 1.75 -9.70 -0.56
CA ILE A 183 2.85 -8.98 0.08
C ILE A 183 3.93 -8.63 -0.94
N THR A 184 4.35 -9.58 -1.77
CA THR A 184 5.39 -9.33 -2.79
C THR A 184 4.92 -8.42 -3.93
N CYS A 185 3.64 -8.43 -4.27
CA CYS A 185 3.05 -7.56 -5.28
C CYS A 185 2.92 -6.11 -4.78
N ALA A 186 2.50 -5.94 -3.53
CA ALA A 186 2.44 -4.62 -2.90
C ALA A 186 3.84 -4.07 -2.59
N ALA A 187 4.81 -4.96 -2.32
CA ALA A 187 6.20 -4.67 -2.01
C ALA A 187 6.35 -3.40 -1.14
N ASP A 188 5.68 -3.38 0.02
CA ASP A 188 5.66 -2.21 0.89
C ASP A 188 7.10 -1.79 1.27
N SER A 189 7.58 -0.75 0.59
CA SER A 189 8.95 -0.29 0.64
C SER A 189 9.20 0.69 1.78
N THR A 190 8.22 0.88 2.66
CA THR A 190 8.33 1.69 3.88
C THR A 190 9.46 1.14 4.75
N VAL A 191 10.32 2.03 5.24
CA VAL A 191 11.48 1.68 6.05
C VAL A 191 11.09 1.66 7.53
N GLU A 192 11.24 0.50 8.15
CA GLU A 192 11.02 0.30 9.58
C GLU A 192 12.36 0.31 10.33
N PRO A 193 12.44 0.89 11.54
CA PRO A 193 13.58 0.68 12.41
C PRO A 193 13.75 -0.81 12.71
N GLY A 194 14.99 -1.32 12.58
CA GLY A 194 15.34 -2.72 12.79
C GLY A 194 15.81 -3.04 14.21
N GLU A 195 15.63 -2.10 15.14
CA GLU A 195 15.93 -2.25 16.56
C GLU A 195 14.59 -2.36 17.32
N ASP A 196 14.52 -3.28 18.29
CA ASP A 196 13.36 -3.39 19.18
C ASP A 196 13.16 -2.07 19.95
N ASP A 197 11.95 -1.51 19.89
CA ASP A 197 11.54 -0.45 20.82
C ASP A 197 11.44 -1.08 22.22
N PRO A 198 12.07 -0.52 23.27
CA PRO A 198 11.92 -0.98 24.64
C PRO A 198 10.46 -1.17 25.11
N ASN A 199 9.50 -0.52 24.44
CA ASN A 199 8.06 -0.56 24.73
C ASN A 199 7.21 -1.11 23.58
N GLY A 200 7.80 -1.73 22.55
CA GLY A 200 7.08 -2.21 21.36
C GLY A 200 7.70 -3.44 20.72
N PHE A 201 6.98 -4.03 19.75
CA PHE A 201 7.56 -5.01 18.84
C PHE A 201 8.20 -4.27 17.66
N LEU A 202 9.18 -4.90 16.98
CA LEU A 202 9.62 -4.44 15.66
C LEU A 202 8.40 -4.06 14.81
N GLY A 203 8.52 -2.99 14.03
CA GLY A 203 7.44 -2.53 13.17
C GLY A 203 6.28 -1.80 13.85
N SER A 204 6.40 -1.39 15.13
CA SER A 204 5.39 -0.58 15.83
C SER A 204 5.82 0.88 16.04
N GLY A 205 4.86 1.79 16.18
CA GLY A 205 5.12 3.18 16.62
C GLY A 205 5.65 4.16 15.58
N PHE A 206 5.79 3.78 14.30
CA PHE A 206 6.28 4.66 13.25
C PHE A 206 5.17 5.04 12.24
N PRO A 207 5.21 6.25 11.67
CA PRO A 207 4.12 6.74 10.84
C PRO A 207 4.15 6.16 9.42
N ARG A 208 2.97 5.81 8.89
CA ARG A 208 2.81 5.15 7.59
C ARG A 208 1.83 5.90 6.68
N GLN A 209 2.10 5.84 5.38
CA GLN A 209 1.16 6.31 4.36
C GLN A 209 0.28 5.13 3.92
N CYS A 210 -1.01 5.19 4.29
CA CYS A 210 -1.99 4.12 4.07
C CYS A 210 -3.06 4.52 3.05
N ARG A 211 -3.75 3.52 2.49
CA ARG A 211 -5.04 3.72 1.79
C ARG A 211 -6.16 3.77 2.82
N SER A 212 -7.21 4.58 2.57
CA SER A 212 -8.37 4.63 3.45
C SER A 212 -9.15 3.31 3.40
N PHE A 213 -9.12 2.55 4.49
CA PHE A 213 -9.86 1.29 4.61
C PHE A 213 -11.37 1.49 4.56
N GLU A 214 -11.89 2.50 5.24
CA GLU A 214 -13.33 2.80 5.25
C GLU A 214 -13.82 3.20 3.86
N ALA A 215 -13.05 3.98 3.10
CA ALA A 215 -13.44 4.35 1.75
C ALA A 215 -13.55 3.13 0.81
N VAL A 216 -12.62 2.16 0.94
CA VAL A 216 -12.70 0.90 0.19
C VAL A 216 -13.91 0.09 0.63
N LYS A 217 -14.17 0.03 1.95
CA LYS A 217 -15.30 -0.69 2.51
C LYS A 217 -16.64 -0.12 2.04
N GLU A 218 -16.82 1.19 2.15
CA GLU A 218 -18.03 1.91 1.71
C GLU A 218 -18.30 1.70 0.22
N TYR A 219 -17.25 1.81 -0.61
CA TYR A 219 -17.36 1.54 -2.04
C TYR A 219 -17.81 0.10 -2.32
N VAL A 220 -17.20 -0.91 -1.69
CA VAL A 220 -17.60 -2.31 -1.91
C VAL A 220 -18.99 -2.61 -1.35
N GLU A 221 -19.38 -1.98 -0.23
CA GLU A 221 -20.70 -2.16 0.39
C GLU A 221 -21.83 -1.58 -0.49
N GLU A 222 -21.59 -0.43 -1.14
CA GLU A 222 -22.47 0.16 -2.13
C GLU A 222 -22.75 -0.81 -3.29
N TRP A 223 -21.72 -1.49 -3.78
CA TRP A 223 -21.77 -2.38 -4.95
C TRP A 223 -21.80 -3.89 -4.59
N ARG A 224 -22.23 -4.24 -3.37
CA ARG A 224 -22.18 -5.63 -2.88
C ARG A 224 -23.14 -6.55 -3.64
N VAL A 225 -22.66 -7.75 -3.98
CA VAL A 225 -23.43 -8.79 -4.70
C VAL A 225 -24.21 -9.71 -3.76
N PHE A 226 -23.81 -9.84 -2.50
CA PHE A 226 -24.47 -10.72 -1.53
C PHE A 226 -24.84 -9.94 -0.28
N ASN A 227 -26.01 -10.24 0.29
CA ASN A 227 -26.44 -9.69 1.57
C ASN A 227 -26.07 -10.64 2.72
N ALA A 228 -24.77 -10.91 2.86
CA ALA A 228 -24.20 -11.77 3.88
C ALA A 228 -23.26 -10.99 4.80
N THR A 229 -22.99 -11.52 5.99
CA THR A 229 -22.18 -10.85 7.02
C THR A 229 -21.12 -11.74 7.65
N GLY A 230 -19.99 -11.13 8.04
CA GLY A 230 -18.90 -11.80 8.74
C GLY A 230 -18.09 -12.79 7.90
N PHE A 231 -16.98 -13.27 8.45
CA PHE A 231 -16.09 -14.23 7.77
C PHE A 231 -16.70 -15.62 7.60
N LEU A 232 -17.71 -15.98 8.40
CA LEU A 232 -18.46 -17.22 8.26
C LEU A 232 -19.68 -17.09 7.33
N ALA A 233 -19.79 -15.96 6.61
CA ALA A 233 -20.86 -15.58 5.68
C ALA A 233 -22.28 -15.95 6.16
N HIS A 234 -22.64 -15.46 7.35
CA HIS A 234 -24.00 -15.60 7.85
C HIS A 234 -24.99 -14.91 6.90
N GLY A 235 -26.03 -15.62 6.49
CA GLY A 235 -27.04 -15.13 5.55
C GLY A 235 -26.72 -15.35 4.07
N LEU A 236 -25.59 -16.00 3.74
CA LEU A 236 -25.27 -16.32 2.35
C LEU A 236 -26.13 -17.48 1.82
N GLU A 237 -26.98 -17.21 0.82
CA GLU A 237 -27.68 -18.23 0.04
C GLU A 237 -26.93 -18.53 -1.26
N HIS A 238 -26.51 -19.78 -1.46
CA HIS A 238 -25.80 -20.18 -2.67
C HIS A 238 -26.66 -19.99 -3.91
N GLY A 239 -26.13 -19.26 -4.90
CA GLY A 239 -26.78 -19.05 -6.20
C GLY A 239 -27.80 -17.90 -6.26
N LYS A 240 -27.95 -17.10 -5.19
CA LYS A 240 -28.79 -15.89 -5.21
C LYS A 240 -27.95 -14.65 -4.92
N ALA A 241 -27.73 -13.85 -5.96
CA ALA A 241 -27.20 -12.50 -5.80
C ALA A 241 -28.29 -11.57 -5.26
N HIS A 242 -27.91 -10.69 -4.33
CA HIS A 242 -28.67 -9.50 -4.01
C HIS A 242 -28.48 -8.51 -5.18
N VAL A 243 -29.55 -8.21 -5.91
CA VAL A 243 -29.50 -7.21 -6.97
C VAL A 243 -30.56 -6.17 -6.64
N ASP A 244 -30.13 -4.97 -6.29
CA ASP A 244 -30.90 -3.77 -6.56
C ASP A 244 -29.92 -2.61 -6.83
N HIS A 245 -29.74 -2.33 -8.12
CA HIS A 245 -29.20 -1.07 -8.61
C HIS A 245 -30.22 -0.54 -9.63
N THR A 246 -30.90 0.56 -9.27
CA THR A 246 -31.71 1.39 -10.18
C THR A 246 -30.88 2.56 -10.66
#